data_AF-A0A1C7M8R6-F1
#
_entry.id   AF-A0A1C7M8R6-F1
#
_cell.length_a   1.000
_cell.length_b   1.000
_cell.length_c   1.000
_cell.angle_alpha   90.00
_cell.angle_beta   90.00
_cell.angle_gamma   90.00
#
_symmetry.space_group_name_H-M   'P 1'
#
loop_
_entity.id
_entity.type
_entity.pdbx_description
1 polymer ?
#
loop_
_entity_poly.entity_id
_entity_poly.type
_entity_poly.pdbx_seq_one_letter_code
_entity_poly.pdbx_strand_id
1 'polypeptide(L)'
;MQSLRRIEELAWMNVLFYGVGGWGARKTSHTGKFNADFFLMHLVTSSLFLPSIVAYLSPSSTTTLLRTFFNVSVVWWIARGRPALPIREFYAGTTPKPAEPGAPHGTPTEKTLTPADASPNPWLPILQTTLVHPAEHLCKLQRALAHYAAHYGTVPAGHFAELARQSPGLEGAEVLDGTVFVRAAGLTADRMGWMREGQEEMNWDRAGFF
;
A
#
# COMPACT_ATOMS: atom_id res chain seq x y z
N MET A 1 21.56 6.85 -12.37
CA MET A 1 21.48 6.60 -10.91
C MET A 1 20.45 7.49 -10.19
N GLN A 2 20.39 8.80 -10.45
CA GLN A 2 19.44 9.69 -9.75
C GLN A 2 17.95 9.40 -10.03
N SER A 3 17.60 8.92 -11.25
CA SER A 3 16.21 8.63 -11.64
C SER A 3 15.59 7.45 -10.90
N LEU A 4 16.32 6.34 -10.71
CA LEU A 4 15.81 5.15 -10.02
C LEU A 4 15.44 5.45 -8.57
N ARG A 5 16.27 6.23 -7.87
CA ARG A 5 15.96 6.70 -6.51
C ARG A 5 14.70 7.55 -6.46
N ARG A 6 14.48 8.44 -7.44
CA ARG A 6 13.23 9.25 -7.50
C ARG A 6 12.00 8.40 -7.78
N ILE A 7 12.14 7.34 -8.57
CA ILE A 7 11.04 6.40 -8.82
C ILE A 7 10.68 5.63 -7.54
N GLU A 8 11.67 5.18 -6.79
CA GLU A 8 11.48 4.56 -5.49
C GLU A 8 10.76 5.51 -4.52
N GLU A 9 11.25 6.76 -4.37
CA GLU A 9 10.64 7.77 -3.50
C GLU A 9 9.15 8.03 -3.88
N LEU A 10 8.82 8.05 -5.18
CA LEU A 10 7.45 8.17 -5.66
C LEU A 10 6.59 6.95 -5.31
N ALA A 11 7.14 5.73 -5.38
CA ALA A 11 6.43 4.52 -4.99
C ALA A 11 6.08 4.54 -3.50
N TRP A 12 7.06 4.86 -2.64
CA TRP A 12 6.83 5.02 -1.19
C TRP A 12 5.78 6.08 -0.89
N MET A 13 5.92 7.28 -1.47
CA MET A 13 4.99 8.39 -1.25
C MET A 13 3.56 8.01 -1.64
N ASN A 14 3.35 7.42 -2.82
CA ASN A 14 2.01 7.03 -3.27
C ASN A 14 1.41 5.93 -2.38
N VAL A 15 2.22 4.98 -1.91
CA VAL A 15 1.76 3.95 -0.97
C VAL A 15 1.42 4.54 0.40
N LEU A 16 2.15 5.55 0.88
CA LEU A 16 1.80 6.28 2.10
C LEU A 16 0.48 7.04 1.93
N PHE A 17 0.30 7.77 0.82
CA PHE A 17 -0.94 8.48 0.53
C PHE A 17 -2.15 7.54 0.52
N TYR A 18 -2.02 6.38 -0.14
CA TYR A 18 -3.10 5.40 -0.21
C TYR A 18 -3.29 4.62 1.11
N GLY A 19 -2.26 3.93 1.58
CA GLY A 19 -2.35 2.99 2.70
C GLY A 19 -2.43 3.67 4.07
N VAL A 20 -1.52 4.61 4.35
CA VAL A 20 -1.50 5.31 5.65
C VAL A 20 -2.59 6.38 5.69
N GLY A 21 -2.71 7.17 4.62
CA GLY A 21 -3.77 8.18 4.48
C GLY A 21 -5.18 7.57 4.51
N GLY A 22 -5.37 6.43 3.86
CA GLY A 22 -6.63 5.68 3.90
C GLY A 22 -6.95 5.06 5.27
N TRP A 23 -5.94 4.83 6.11
CA TRP A 23 -6.09 4.22 7.43
C TRP A 23 -6.50 5.24 8.51
N GLY A 24 -5.77 6.36 8.61
CA GLY A 24 -6.14 7.58 9.36
C GLY A 24 -6.82 7.42 10.74
N ALA A 25 -6.56 6.34 11.48
CA ALA A 25 -7.24 5.97 12.73
C ALA A 25 -8.76 5.68 12.62
N ARG A 26 -9.23 5.19 11.46
CA ARG A 26 -10.61 4.72 11.17
C ARG A 26 -11.74 5.75 11.32
N LYS A 27 -11.59 6.82 12.11
CA LYS A 27 -12.62 7.84 12.36
C LYS A 27 -12.75 8.90 11.26
N THR A 28 -11.78 8.98 10.34
CA THR A 28 -11.77 9.96 9.24
C THR A 28 -12.46 9.46 7.97
N SER A 29 -12.82 8.17 7.91
CA SER A 29 -13.61 7.64 6.80
C SER A 29 -15.09 7.65 7.14
N HIS A 30 -15.94 7.81 6.12
CA HIS A 30 -17.40 7.77 6.29
C HIS A 30 -17.91 6.47 6.91
N THR A 31 -17.17 5.36 6.74
CA THR A 31 -17.56 4.03 7.22
C THR A 31 -16.95 3.65 8.57
N GLY A 32 -16.08 4.49 9.14
CA GLY A 32 -15.34 4.08 10.33
C GLY A 32 -14.27 2.99 10.05
N LYS A 33 -13.94 2.73 8.78
CA LYS A 33 -13.03 1.66 8.33
C LYS A 33 -11.93 2.21 7.41
N PHE A 34 -11.06 1.35 6.90
CA PHE A 34 -10.08 1.75 5.88
C PHE A 34 -10.80 2.35 4.66
N ASN A 35 -10.36 3.52 4.20
CA ASN A 35 -10.82 4.14 2.97
C ASN A 35 -9.94 3.67 1.80
N ALA A 36 -10.47 2.79 0.96
CA ALA A 36 -9.80 2.36 -0.26
C ALA A 36 -10.08 3.39 -1.36
N ASP A 37 -9.42 4.55 -1.28
CA ASP A 37 -9.68 5.67 -2.18
C ASP A 37 -9.33 5.30 -3.64
N PHE A 38 -10.33 5.39 -4.50
CA PHE A 38 -10.22 5.01 -5.91
C PHE A 38 -9.15 5.83 -6.64
N PHE A 39 -8.94 7.09 -6.30
CA PHE A 39 -7.98 7.94 -7.03
C PHE A 39 -6.57 7.78 -6.50
N LEU A 40 -6.38 7.66 -5.18
CA LEU A 40 -5.05 7.46 -4.59
C LEU A 40 -4.47 6.10 -4.94
N MET A 41 -5.29 5.05 -5.05
CA MET A 41 -4.78 3.77 -5.55
C MET A 41 -4.26 3.87 -6.98
N HIS A 42 -4.84 4.73 -7.83
CA HIS A 42 -4.37 4.91 -9.21
C HIS A 42 -2.94 5.42 -9.22
N LEU A 43 -2.58 6.31 -8.30
CA LEU A 43 -1.20 6.78 -8.14
C LEU A 43 -0.24 5.61 -7.87
N VAL A 44 -0.61 4.67 -6.99
CA VAL A 44 0.18 3.46 -6.69
C VAL A 44 0.31 2.56 -7.93
N THR A 45 -0.79 2.31 -8.64
CA THR A 45 -0.75 1.42 -9.81
C THR A 45 -0.02 2.03 -11.00
N SER A 46 -0.12 3.34 -11.21
CA SER A 46 0.54 4.03 -12.30
C SER A 46 2.04 4.20 -12.05
N SER A 47 2.48 4.37 -10.79
CA SER A 47 3.92 4.47 -10.50
C SER A 47 4.69 3.19 -10.85
N LEU A 48 4.01 2.05 -10.96
CA LEU A 48 4.62 0.76 -11.33
C LEU A 48 5.26 0.81 -12.72
N PHE A 49 4.74 1.64 -13.63
CA PHE A 49 5.21 1.74 -15.01
C PHE A 49 6.37 2.72 -15.19
N LEU A 50 6.69 3.53 -14.18
CA LEU A 50 7.75 4.55 -14.28
C LEU A 50 9.13 3.97 -14.67
N PRO A 51 9.61 2.85 -14.08
CA PRO A 51 10.88 2.26 -14.50
C PRO A 51 10.91 1.90 -15.98
N SER A 52 9.84 1.25 -16.47
CA SER A 52 9.72 0.82 -17.87
C SER A 52 9.66 1.98 -18.84
N ILE A 53 9.01 3.09 -18.46
CA ILE A 53 8.94 4.28 -19.32
C ILE A 53 10.29 5.01 -19.32
N VAL A 54 10.87 5.27 -18.14
CA VAL A 54 12.13 6.00 -17.99
C VAL A 54 13.30 5.30 -18.68
N ALA A 55 13.26 3.98 -18.82
CA ALA A 55 14.27 3.21 -19.55
C ALA A 55 14.45 3.65 -21.01
N TYR A 56 13.44 4.29 -21.62
CA TYR A 56 13.47 4.73 -23.02
C TYR A 56 13.45 6.25 -23.19
N LEU A 57 13.46 7.03 -22.10
CA LEU A 57 13.40 8.48 -22.16
C LEU A 57 14.80 9.10 -22.09
N SER A 58 14.96 10.25 -22.76
CA SER A 58 16.12 11.11 -22.53
C SER A 58 16.18 11.60 -21.07
N PRO A 59 17.34 12.05 -20.57
CA PRO A 59 17.45 12.59 -19.21
C PRO A 59 16.51 13.78 -18.93
N SER A 60 16.30 14.66 -19.91
CA SER A 60 15.39 15.80 -19.79
C SER A 60 13.94 15.34 -19.70
N SER A 61 13.50 14.45 -20.59
CA SER A 61 12.14 13.89 -20.58
C SER A 61 11.87 13.08 -19.31
N THR A 62 12.86 12.32 -18.81
CA THR A 62 12.78 11.62 -17.53
C THR A 62 12.54 12.60 -16.38
N THR A 63 13.30 13.70 -16.33
CA THR A 63 13.14 14.72 -15.29
C THR A 63 11.77 15.37 -15.34
N THR A 64 11.29 15.72 -16.54
CA THR A 64 9.96 16.28 -16.75
C THR A 64 8.87 15.32 -16.32
N LEU A 65 8.96 14.04 -16.71
CA LEU A 65 8.00 13.01 -16.34
C LEU A 65 7.92 12.85 -14.81
N LEU A 66 9.06 12.63 -14.15
CA LEU A 66 9.09 12.36 -12.71
C LEU A 66 8.60 13.56 -11.88
N ARG A 67 8.95 14.79 -12.27
CA ARG A 67 8.42 16.00 -11.62
C ARG A 67 6.92 16.17 -11.85
N THR A 68 6.45 15.91 -13.07
CA THR A 68 5.03 16.00 -13.39
C THR A 68 4.23 14.96 -12.62
N PHE A 69 4.73 13.72 -12.55
CA PHE A 69 4.11 12.65 -11.80
C PHE A 69 4.04 12.98 -10.31
N PHE A 70 5.13 13.47 -9.71
CA PHE A 70 5.13 13.98 -8.33
C PHE A 70 4.05 15.04 -8.10
N ASN A 71 4.00 16.07 -8.95
CA ASN A 71 3.03 17.15 -8.82
C ASN A 71 1.59 16.62 -8.94
N VAL A 72 1.32 15.73 -9.88
CA VAL A 72 0.00 15.11 -10.06
C VAL A 72 -0.39 14.28 -8.85
N SER A 73 0.52 13.49 -8.29
CA SER A 73 0.27 12.73 -7.06
C SER A 73 -0.11 13.65 -5.88
N VAL A 74 0.64 14.74 -5.68
CA VAL A 74 0.36 15.70 -4.60
C VAL A 74 -0.96 16.43 -4.84
N VAL A 75 -1.25 16.86 -6.08
CA VAL A 75 -2.52 17.49 -6.45
C VAL A 75 -3.70 16.57 -6.14
N TRP A 76 -3.62 15.30 -6.53
CA TRP A 76 -4.66 14.34 -6.18
C TRP A 76 -4.78 14.16 -4.67
N TRP A 77 -3.69 13.93 -3.95
CA TRP A 77 -3.74 13.80 -2.49
C TRP A 77 -4.41 15.00 -1.80
N ILE A 78 -4.10 16.22 -2.22
CA ILE A 78 -4.75 17.44 -1.72
C ILE A 78 -6.22 17.48 -2.12
N ALA A 79 -6.54 17.24 -3.40
CA ALA A 79 -7.91 17.25 -3.91
C ALA A 79 -8.80 16.19 -3.27
N ARG A 80 -8.21 15.08 -2.80
CA ARG A 80 -8.91 14.06 -2.02
C ARG A 80 -9.14 14.47 -0.56
N GLY A 81 -8.62 15.59 -0.09
CA GLY A 81 -8.83 16.09 1.28
C GLY A 81 -7.57 16.08 2.14
N ARG A 82 -6.40 15.76 1.57
CA ARG A 82 -5.11 15.76 2.26
C ARG A 82 -5.15 14.93 3.55
N PRO A 83 -5.53 13.64 3.47
CA PRO A 83 -5.63 12.79 4.66
C PRO A 83 -4.31 12.80 5.43
N ALA A 84 -4.41 12.88 6.76
CA ALA A 84 -3.25 12.81 7.64
C ALA A 84 -2.48 11.50 7.44
N LEU A 85 -1.18 11.52 7.70
CA LEU A 85 -0.31 10.35 7.60
C LEU A 85 0.20 9.94 8.98
N PRO A 86 -0.66 9.36 9.86
CA PRO A 86 -0.25 8.91 11.20
C PRO A 86 0.54 7.60 11.09
N ILE A 87 1.81 7.68 10.65
CA ILE A 87 2.62 6.52 10.30
C ILE A 87 2.81 5.59 11.51
N ARG A 88 3.12 6.15 12.68
CA ARG A 88 3.37 5.35 13.88
C ARG A 88 2.12 4.59 14.32
N GLU A 89 0.98 5.27 14.33
CA GLU A 89 -0.31 4.68 14.70
C GLU A 89 -0.75 3.66 13.66
N PHE A 90 -0.51 3.90 12.37
CA PHE A 90 -0.75 2.92 11.32
C PHE A 90 0.02 1.62 11.59
N TYR A 91 1.30 1.72 11.94
CA TYR A 91 2.12 0.56 12.26
C TYR A 91 1.65 -0.17 13.52
N ALA A 92 1.22 0.57 14.54
CA ALA A 92 0.65 0.01 15.76
C ALA A 92 -0.72 -0.66 15.54
N GLY A 93 -1.53 -0.13 14.62
CA GLY A 93 -2.90 -0.57 14.35
C GLY A 93 -3.06 -1.52 13.16
N THR A 94 -1.95 -1.97 12.56
CA THR A 94 -1.93 -2.94 11.46
C THR A 94 -0.93 -4.06 11.75
N THR A 95 -0.98 -5.13 10.97
CA THR A 95 -0.06 -6.27 11.09
C THR A 95 0.73 -6.46 9.79
N PRO A 96 2.03 -6.80 9.86
CA PRO A 96 2.79 -7.20 8.67
C PRO A 96 2.45 -8.63 8.21
N LYS A 97 1.63 -9.35 8.99
CA LYS A 97 1.09 -10.68 8.69
C LYS A 97 -0.43 -10.64 8.60
N PRO A 98 -1.03 -9.97 7.60
CA PRO A 98 -2.46 -10.10 7.35
C PRO A 98 -2.81 -11.56 7.08
N ALA A 99 -3.96 -11.98 7.59
CA ALA A 99 -4.47 -13.33 7.42
C ALA A 99 -5.90 -13.25 6.88
N GLU A 100 -6.25 -14.21 6.03
CA GLU A 100 -7.57 -14.35 5.48
C GLU A 100 -8.61 -14.76 6.54
N PRO A 101 -9.89 -14.39 6.36
CA PRO A 101 -10.95 -14.80 7.26
C PRO A 101 -11.05 -16.32 7.38
N GLY A 102 -11.10 -16.82 8.63
CA GLY A 102 -11.22 -18.26 8.90
C GLY A 102 -9.92 -19.06 8.80
N ALA A 103 -8.76 -18.40 8.67
CA ALA A 103 -7.47 -19.07 8.78
C ALA A 103 -7.18 -19.56 10.22
N PRO A 104 -6.48 -20.70 10.39
CA PRO A 104 -6.05 -21.63 9.35
C PRO A 104 -7.21 -22.50 8.81
N HIS A 105 -7.19 -22.78 7.51
CA HIS A 105 -8.16 -23.66 6.86
C HIS A 105 -7.83 -25.14 7.12
N GLY A 106 -8.07 -25.60 8.35
CA GLY A 106 -7.89 -26.99 8.79
C GLY A 106 -6.77 -27.19 9.80
N THR A 107 -6.62 -28.43 10.27
CA THR A 107 -5.57 -28.81 11.22
C THR A 107 -4.30 -29.17 10.45
N PRO A 108 -3.21 -28.37 10.55
CA PRO A 108 -1.95 -28.72 9.91
C PRO A 108 -1.37 -30.00 10.52
N THR A 109 -0.68 -30.78 9.69
CA THR A 109 0.11 -31.94 10.17
C THR A 109 1.12 -31.49 11.22
N GLU A 110 1.37 -32.32 12.22
CA GLU A 110 2.35 -32.04 13.26
C GLU A 110 3.69 -31.58 12.64
N LYS A 111 4.27 -30.50 13.20
CA LYS A 111 5.55 -29.89 12.78
C LYS A 111 5.55 -29.14 11.43
N THR A 112 4.40 -28.92 10.79
CA THR A 112 4.33 -28.17 9.51
C THR A 112 4.06 -26.68 9.70
N LEU A 113 2.99 -26.31 10.40
CA LEU A 113 2.65 -24.94 10.75
C LEU A 113 2.61 -24.77 12.27
N THR A 114 2.98 -23.60 12.76
CA THR A 114 2.76 -23.25 14.17
C THR A 114 1.39 -22.56 14.31
N PRO A 115 0.66 -22.74 15.42
CA PRO A 115 -0.58 -22.01 15.65
C PRO A 115 -0.42 -20.48 15.58
N ALA A 116 0.79 -19.98 15.83
CA ALA A 116 1.15 -18.56 15.75
C ALA A 116 1.41 -18.06 14.31
N ASP A 117 1.49 -18.95 13.32
CA ASP A 117 1.82 -18.61 11.92
C ASP A 117 0.96 -19.42 10.94
N ALA A 118 -0.36 -19.23 11.03
CA ALA A 118 -1.36 -19.89 10.20
C ALA A 118 -1.16 -19.60 8.69
N SER A 119 -0.51 -18.49 8.34
CA SER A 119 -0.16 -18.11 6.97
C SER A 119 1.27 -17.55 6.93
N PRO A 120 2.29 -18.42 6.80
CA PRO A 120 3.70 -18.00 6.86
C PRO A 120 4.10 -17.01 5.77
N ASN A 121 3.44 -17.09 4.61
CA ASN A 121 3.58 -16.11 3.54
C ASN A 121 2.33 -15.21 3.50
N PRO A 122 2.40 -13.97 4.01
CA PRO A 122 1.24 -13.09 4.07
C PRO A 122 0.71 -12.65 2.69
N TRP A 123 1.52 -12.78 1.63
CA TRP A 123 1.09 -12.45 0.27
C TRP A 123 0.26 -13.55 -0.38
N LEU A 124 0.48 -14.82 -0.01
CA LEU A 124 -0.19 -15.95 -0.66
C LEU A 124 -1.73 -15.84 -0.60
N PRO A 125 -2.37 -15.67 0.57
CA PRO A 125 -3.83 -15.58 0.62
C PRO A 125 -4.35 -14.31 -0.07
N ILE A 126 -3.65 -13.17 0.05
CA ILE A 126 -4.01 -11.92 -0.64
C ILE A 126 -4.05 -12.13 -2.15
N LEU A 127 -3.03 -12.77 -2.72
CA LEU A 127 -2.95 -13.02 -4.16
C LEU A 127 -4.01 -14.04 -4.60
N GLN A 128 -4.25 -15.10 -3.82
CA GLN A 128 -5.28 -16.09 -4.13
C GLN A 128 -6.68 -15.48 -4.18
N THR A 129 -7.06 -14.65 -3.20
CA THR A 129 -8.37 -13.99 -3.23
C THR A 129 -8.47 -12.97 -4.36
N THR A 130 -7.38 -12.24 -4.63
CA THR A 130 -7.31 -11.26 -5.71
C THR A 130 -7.49 -11.87 -7.10
N LEU A 131 -6.94 -13.07 -7.35
CA LEU A 131 -6.98 -13.72 -8.66
C LEU A 131 -8.40 -14.08 -9.12
N VAL A 132 -9.32 -14.32 -8.18
CA VAL A 132 -10.71 -14.70 -8.47
C VAL A 132 -11.68 -13.54 -8.25
N HIS A 133 -11.22 -12.39 -7.79
CA HIS A 133 -12.05 -11.22 -7.55
C HIS A 133 -12.36 -10.49 -8.88
N PRO A 134 -13.63 -10.14 -9.16
CA PRO A 134 -14.03 -9.52 -10.44
C PRO A 134 -13.55 -8.07 -10.64
N ALA A 135 -13.16 -7.34 -9.60
CA ALA A 135 -12.78 -5.94 -9.68
C ALA A 135 -11.36 -5.79 -10.26
N GLU A 136 -11.23 -5.36 -11.52
CA GLU A 136 -9.93 -5.31 -12.21
C GLU A 136 -8.96 -4.29 -11.60
N HIS A 137 -9.46 -3.35 -10.81
CA HIS A 137 -8.61 -2.39 -10.08
C HIS A 137 -7.89 -3.06 -8.91
N LEU A 138 -8.48 -4.08 -8.30
CA LEU A 138 -7.87 -4.79 -7.17
C LEU A 138 -6.62 -5.54 -7.61
N CYS A 139 -6.71 -6.28 -8.72
CA CYS A 139 -5.56 -7.03 -9.23
C CYS A 139 -4.39 -6.11 -9.65
N LYS A 140 -4.70 -4.92 -10.20
CA LYS A 140 -3.68 -3.92 -10.52
C LYS A 140 -2.98 -3.42 -9.25
N LEU A 141 -3.75 -3.08 -8.22
CA LEU A 141 -3.21 -2.56 -6.96
C LEU A 141 -2.38 -3.60 -6.21
N GLN A 142 -2.92 -4.81 -6.03
CA GLN A 142 -2.22 -5.86 -5.29
C GLN A 142 -0.94 -6.30 -6.01
N ARG A 143 -0.95 -6.35 -7.36
CA ARG A 143 0.27 -6.56 -8.15
C ARG A 143 1.31 -5.45 -7.92
N ALA A 144 0.89 -4.19 -7.90
CA ALA A 144 1.80 -3.08 -7.68
C ALA A 144 2.42 -3.14 -6.27
N LEU A 145 1.61 -3.36 -5.23
CA LEU A 145 2.08 -3.50 -3.86
C LEU A 145 3.01 -4.71 -3.68
N ALA A 146 2.68 -5.86 -4.26
CA ALA A 146 3.53 -7.06 -4.23
C ALA A 146 4.86 -6.82 -4.95
N HIS A 147 4.85 -6.12 -6.09
CA HIS A 147 6.06 -5.73 -6.80
C HIS A 147 6.95 -4.82 -5.95
N TYR A 148 6.38 -3.81 -5.30
CA TYR A 148 7.13 -2.93 -4.41
C TYR A 148 7.67 -3.67 -3.19
N ALA A 149 6.91 -4.61 -2.62
CA ALA A 149 7.40 -5.46 -1.54
C ALA A 149 8.59 -6.33 -1.98
N ALA A 150 8.60 -6.83 -3.22
CA ALA A 150 9.74 -7.59 -3.74
C ALA A 150 11.03 -6.76 -3.89
N HIS A 151 10.90 -5.45 -4.13
CA HIS A 151 12.05 -4.56 -4.35
C HIS A 151 12.49 -3.80 -3.09
N TYR A 152 11.53 -3.42 -2.26
CA TYR A 152 11.71 -2.50 -1.14
C TYR A 152 11.24 -3.11 0.20
N GLY A 153 10.75 -4.35 0.20
CA GLY A 153 10.22 -5.02 1.40
C GLY A 153 11.26 -5.34 2.47
N THR A 154 12.54 -5.34 2.12
CA THR A 154 13.65 -5.56 3.05
C THR A 154 14.20 -4.26 3.66
N VAL A 155 13.67 -3.09 3.26
CA VAL A 155 14.06 -1.81 3.86
C VAL A 155 13.71 -1.84 5.34
N PRO A 156 14.69 -1.70 6.25
CA PRO A 156 14.45 -1.78 7.68
C PRO A 156 13.86 -0.47 8.23
N ALA A 157 13.22 -0.56 9.39
CA ALA A 157 12.89 0.62 10.18
C ALA A 157 14.16 1.46 10.46
N GLY A 158 13.98 2.77 10.55
CA GLY A 158 15.08 3.74 10.71
C GLY A 158 15.69 4.22 9.38
N HIS A 159 15.37 3.59 8.24
CA HIS A 159 15.85 4.05 6.92
C HIS A 159 15.47 5.50 6.64
N PHE A 160 14.29 5.94 7.09
CA PHE A 160 13.78 7.30 6.92
C PHE A 160 13.91 8.17 8.18
N ALA A 161 14.73 7.79 9.16
CA ALA A 161 14.86 8.52 10.42
C ALA A 161 15.31 9.98 10.23
N GLU A 162 16.22 10.24 9.27
CA GLU A 162 16.64 11.61 8.99
C GLU A 162 15.51 12.45 8.38
N LEU A 163 14.71 11.85 7.50
CA LEU A 163 13.55 12.50 6.92
C LEU A 163 12.52 12.87 8.02
N ALA A 164 12.30 11.95 8.97
CA ALA A 164 11.43 12.19 10.12
C ALA A 164 11.92 13.38 10.98
N ARG A 165 13.24 13.49 11.21
CA ARG A 165 13.84 14.60 11.97
C ARG A 165 13.69 15.95 11.27
N GLN A 166 13.81 15.98 9.95
CA GLN A 166 13.82 17.22 9.17
C GLN A 166 12.43 17.69 8.74
N SER A 167 11.43 16.80 8.74
CA SER A 167 10.11 17.06 8.17
C SER A 167 9.00 16.84 9.20
N PRO A 168 8.51 17.90 9.88
CA PRO A 168 7.43 17.78 10.87
C PRO A 168 6.15 17.10 10.34
N GLY A 169 5.89 17.17 9.03
CA GLY A 169 4.76 16.52 8.39
C GLY A 169 4.90 15.01 8.16
N LEU A 170 6.04 14.41 8.52
CA LEU A 170 6.34 12.98 8.39
C LEU A 170 6.79 12.37 9.73
N GLU A 171 6.23 12.86 10.83
CA GLU A 171 6.41 12.24 12.15
C GLU A 171 6.05 10.75 12.10
N GLY A 172 6.88 9.89 12.69
CA GLY A 172 6.72 8.44 12.62
C GLY A 172 7.43 7.78 11.44
N ALA A 173 8.01 8.53 10.50
CA ALA A 173 8.75 7.93 9.39
C ALA A 173 9.98 7.12 9.85
N GLU A 174 10.49 7.31 11.07
CA GLU A 174 11.54 6.47 11.65
C GLU A 174 11.11 5.02 11.88
N VAL A 175 9.80 4.73 11.97
CA VAL A 175 9.29 3.34 12.05
C VAL A 175 8.87 2.78 10.69
N LEU A 176 8.88 3.60 9.64
CA LEU A 176 8.55 3.17 8.29
C LEU A 176 9.58 2.16 7.78
N ASP A 177 9.08 1.03 7.30
CA ASP A 177 9.85 -0.10 6.79
C ASP A 177 9.15 -0.75 5.59
N GLY A 178 9.79 -1.75 4.99
CA GLY A 178 9.27 -2.47 3.83
C GLY A 178 7.95 -3.20 4.05
N THR A 179 7.47 -3.35 5.29
CA THR A 179 6.20 -4.01 5.57
C THR A 179 4.98 -3.14 5.27
N VAL A 180 5.16 -1.84 4.99
CA VAL A 180 4.05 -0.95 4.60
C VAL A 180 3.25 -1.49 3.42
N PHE A 181 3.92 -2.13 2.46
CA PHE A 181 3.28 -2.65 1.24
C PHE A 181 2.30 -3.78 1.56
N VAL A 182 2.69 -4.74 2.40
CA VAL A 182 1.82 -5.87 2.78
C VAL A 182 0.71 -5.44 3.75
N ARG A 183 0.98 -4.45 4.62
CA ARG A 183 -0.04 -3.84 5.48
C ARG A 183 -1.14 -3.18 4.66
N ALA A 184 -0.76 -2.37 3.66
CA ALA A 184 -1.71 -1.73 2.75
C ALA A 184 -2.47 -2.76 1.90
N ALA A 185 -1.79 -3.82 1.46
CA ALA A 185 -2.39 -4.92 0.71
C ALA A 185 -3.47 -5.67 1.52
N GLY A 186 -3.19 -5.98 2.79
CA GLY A 186 -4.14 -6.61 3.70
C GLY A 186 -5.38 -5.74 3.95
N LEU A 187 -5.19 -4.45 4.25
CA LEU A 187 -6.31 -3.51 4.44
C LEU A 187 -7.16 -3.37 3.18
N THR A 188 -6.54 -3.43 2.00
CA THR A 188 -7.24 -3.42 0.73
C THR A 188 -8.09 -4.68 0.56
N ALA A 189 -7.53 -5.87 0.85
CA ALA A 189 -8.27 -7.12 0.79
C ALA A 189 -9.47 -7.12 1.75
N ASP A 190 -9.29 -6.64 2.98
CA ASP A 190 -10.38 -6.46 3.95
C ASP A 190 -11.48 -5.51 3.45
N ARG A 191 -11.09 -4.43 2.77
CA ARG A 191 -12.03 -3.40 2.30
C ARG A 191 -12.76 -3.79 1.02
N MET A 192 -12.12 -4.56 0.14
CA MET A 192 -12.68 -5.02 -1.14
C MET A 192 -13.44 -6.34 -1.02
N GLY A 193 -13.17 -7.11 0.03
CA GLY A 193 -13.81 -8.39 0.30
C GLY A 193 -12.90 -9.57 -0.05
N TRP A 194 -12.73 -10.48 0.90
CA TRP A 194 -12.07 -11.77 0.72
C TRP A 194 -13.02 -12.75 0.02
N MET A 195 -13.28 -12.52 -1.27
CA MET A 195 -14.33 -13.23 -2.02
C MET A 195 -14.06 -14.72 -2.20
N ARG A 196 -12.78 -15.13 -2.35
CA ARG A 196 -12.43 -16.56 -2.36
C ARG A 196 -12.84 -17.25 -1.05
N GLU A 197 -12.76 -16.51 0.05
CA GLU A 197 -13.10 -16.95 1.39
C GLU A 197 -14.59 -16.75 1.75
N GLY A 198 -15.42 -16.34 0.77
CA GLY A 198 -16.87 -16.25 0.92
C GLY A 198 -17.40 -14.91 1.41
N GLN A 199 -16.58 -13.85 1.45
CA GLN A 199 -17.08 -12.50 1.68
C GLN A 199 -17.75 -11.92 0.43
N GLU A 200 -18.67 -10.98 0.64
CA GLU A 200 -19.31 -10.23 -0.44
C GLU A 200 -18.32 -9.30 -1.14
N GLU A 201 -18.60 -9.00 -2.42
CA GLU A 201 -17.89 -7.97 -3.15
C GLU A 201 -18.16 -6.59 -2.57
N MET A 202 -17.10 -5.82 -2.33
CA MET A 202 -17.18 -4.44 -1.88
C MET A 202 -16.65 -3.48 -2.94
N ASN A 203 -16.99 -2.20 -2.81
CA ASN A 203 -16.61 -1.16 -3.78
C ASN A 203 -15.52 -0.23 -3.26
N TRP A 204 -14.76 0.34 -4.20
CA TRP A 204 -13.81 1.42 -3.94
C TRP A 204 -14.51 2.68 -3.41
N ASP A 205 -13.82 3.42 -2.56
CA ASP A 205 -14.30 4.68 -2.03
C ASP A 205 -14.04 5.80 -3.05
N ARG A 206 -15.12 6.47 -3.48
CA ARG A 206 -15.07 7.60 -4.44
C ARG A 206 -15.29 8.95 -3.77
N ALA A 207 -15.86 8.96 -2.56
CA ALA A 207 -15.89 10.15 -1.72
C ALA A 207 -14.48 10.46 -1.21
N GLY A 208 -14.14 11.75 -1.12
CA GLY A 208 -12.87 12.18 -0.52
C GLY A 208 -12.87 12.02 1.00
N PHE A 209 -11.87 12.59 1.64
CA PHE A 209 -11.67 12.56 3.09
C PHE A 209 -12.28 13.80 3.78
N PHE A 210 -13.44 14.28 3.31
CA PHE A 210 -14.09 15.52 3.75
C PHE A 210 -15.61 15.39 3.89
#